data_AF-A0A3E0H135-F1
#
_entry.id   AF-A0A3E0H135-F1
#
_cell.length_a   1.000
_cell.length_b   1.000
_cell.length_c   1.000
_cell.angle_alpha   90.00
_cell.angle_beta   90.00
_cell.angle_gamma   90.00
#
_symmetry.space_group_name_H-M   'P 1'
#
loop_
_entity.id
_entity.type
_entity.pdbx_description
1 polymer ?
#
loop_
_entity_poly.entity_id
_entity_poly.type
_entity_poly.pdbx_seq_one_letter_code
_entity_poly.pdbx_strand_id
1 'polypeptide(L)'
;MDELTDAWRTSPERRRQVRGGWFTVLVVIAVGVTSYVLYRDYHVSVGVERFVGPDLAVLVLAVVTALVFAVLALLVNLAYRDALQREHLDRQRLAEARRLLGHAEQAADRQGPLDLNALWSLTQRRMDYYHTLATSQADRSFRQAQRMVVVGFAVLVIAVVAVAFTGTMVVAIVAGSVGAVGALVAVYLGRSFLRAHEASVDRLHDQFSEPFTFSRQLSAERLLILLEAEDRAAAVRDLIRAIVALPPAQAESVRRGRHSSVPE
;
A
#
# COMPACT_ATOMS: atom_id res chain seq x y z
N MET A 1 7.18 -24.22 -10.95
CA MET A 1 6.23 -23.13 -11.28
C MET A 1 4.79 -23.64 -11.33
N ASP A 2 4.57 -24.90 -11.73
CA ASP A 2 3.23 -25.49 -11.87
C ASP A 2 2.43 -25.67 -10.57
N GLU A 3 3.08 -26.01 -9.45
CA GLU A 3 2.38 -26.16 -8.15
C GLU A 3 1.72 -24.88 -7.65
N LEU A 4 2.36 -23.72 -7.85
CA LEU A 4 1.81 -22.43 -7.43
C LEU A 4 0.59 -22.04 -8.27
N THR A 5 0.59 -22.35 -9.56
CA THR A 5 -0.55 -22.11 -10.45
C THR A 5 -1.75 -23.00 -10.13
N ASP A 6 -1.53 -24.25 -9.74
CA ASP A 6 -2.61 -25.16 -9.36
C ASP A 6 -3.19 -24.84 -7.96
N ALA A 7 -2.34 -24.42 -7.02
CA ALA A 7 -2.78 -23.90 -5.74
C ALA A 7 -3.69 -22.65 -5.90
N TRP A 8 -3.36 -21.76 -6.83
CA TRP A 8 -4.22 -20.62 -7.14
C TRP A 8 -5.55 -21.02 -7.78
N ARG A 9 -5.56 -22.03 -8.66
CA ARG A 9 -6.77 -22.47 -9.37
C ARG A 9 -7.84 -23.03 -8.45
N THR A 10 -7.43 -23.64 -7.34
CA THR A 10 -8.30 -24.27 -6.35
C THR A 10 -8.66 -23.35 -5.19
N SER A 11 -8.02 -22.18 -5.09
CA SER A 11 -8.19 -21.24 -3.98
C SER A 11 -9.61 -20.67 -3.88
N PRO A 12 -10.12 -20.41 -2.66
CA PRO A 12 -11.41 -19.73 -2.47
C PRO A 12 -11.38 -18.29 -3.01
N GLU A 13 -10.21 -17.65 -3.07
CA GLU A 13 -10.02 -16.32 -3.64
C GLU A 13 -10.39 -16.27 -5.12
N ARG A 14 -10.01 -17.28 -5.91
CA ARG A 14 -10.39 -17.38 -7.32
C ARG A 14 -11.90 -17.53 -7.49
N ARG A 15 -12.58 -18.28 -6.63
CA ARG A 15 -14.05 -18.41 -6.67
C ARG A 15 -14.75 -17.08 -6.42
N ARG A 16 -14.25 -16.28 -5.46
CA ARG A 16 -14.76 -14.91 -5.23
C ARG A 16 -14.52 -14.01 -6.45
N GLN A 17 -13.35 -14.11 -7.07
CA GLN A 17 -13.03 -13.36 -8.29
C GLN A 17 -14.01 -13.69 -9.44
N VAL A 18 -14.29 -14.96 -9.70
CA VAL A 18 -15.22 -15.37 -10.77
C VAL A 18 -16.63 -14.85 -10.51
N ARG A 19 -17.10 -14.89 -9.26
CA ARG A 19 -18.41 -14.33 -8.88
C ARG A 19 -18.45 -12.81 -9.06
N GLY A 20 -17.39 -12.10 -8.65
CA GLY A 20 -17.26 -10.66 -8.85
C GLY A 20 -17.25 -10.28 -10.34
N GLY A 21 -16.56 -11.06 -11.18
CA GLY A 21 -16.54 -10.88 -12.62
C GLY A 21 -17.92 -10.96 -13.26
N TRP A 22 -18.74 -11.94 -12.85
CA TRP A 22 -20.13 -12.05 -13.31
C TRP A 22 -20.98 -10.84 -12.89
N PHE A 23 -20.81 -10.35 -11.66
CA PHE A 23 -21.50 -9.16 -11.20
C PHE A 23 -21.11 -7.91 -12.01
N THR A 24 -19.83 -7.73 -12.34
CA THR A 24 -19.40 -6.61 -13.21
C THR A 24 -20.01 -6.67 -14.60
N VAL A 25 -20.15 -7.85 -15.21
CA VAL A 25 -20.81 -7.99 -16.52
C VAL A 25 -22.29 -7.61 -16.43
N LEU A 26 -22.99 -8.04 -15.38
CA LEU A 26 -24.38 -7.68 -15.15
C LEU A 26 -24.57 -6.16 -15.00
N VAL A 27 -23.67 -5.50 -14.25
CA VAL A 27 -23.70 -4.03 -14.08
C VAL A 27 -23.50 -3.32 -15.42
N VAL A 28 -22.54 -3.75 -16.24
CA VAL A 28 -22.28 -3.15 -17.57
C VAL A 28 -23.51 -3.27 -18.48
N ILE A 29 -24.15 -4.45 -18.50
CA ILE A 29 -25.39 -4.67 -19.28
C ILE A 29 -26.51 -3.78 -18.76
N ALA A 30 -26.71 -3.71 -17.44
CA ALA A 30 -27.74 -2.89 -16.82
C ALA A 30 -27.54 -1.40 -17.12
N VAL A 31 -26.30 -0.91 -17.09
CA VAL A 31 -25.96 0.48 -17.47
C VAL A 31 -26.28 0.72 -18.94
N GLY A 32 -25.89 -0.17 -19.84
CA GLY A 32 -26.19 -0.02 -21.28
C GLY A 32 -27.69 0.04 -21.57
N VAL A 33 -28.48 -0.84 -20.96
CA VAL A 33 -29.95 -0.86 -21.10
C VAL A 33 -30.56 0.42 -20.51
N THR A 34 -30.14 0.82 -19.31
CA THR A 34 -30.66 2.02 -18.64
C THR A 34 -30.33 3.29 -19.42
N SER A 35 -29.10 3.41 -19.93
CA SER A 35 -28.69 4.52 -20.80
C SER A 35 -29.53 4.58 -22.07
N TYR A 36 -29.80 3.44 -22.72
CA TYR A 36 -30.65 3.40 -23.92
C TYR A 36 -32.07 3.90 -23.64
N VAL A 37 -32.71 3.43 -22.57
CA VAL A 37 -34.07 3.86 -22.18
C VAL A 37 -34.09 5.36 -21.89
N LEU A 38 -33.15 5.86 -21.08
CA LEU A 38 -33.06 7.28 -20.74
C LEU A 38 -32.84 8.16 -21.97
N TYR A 39 -31.90 7.82 -22.84
CA TYR A 39 -31.62 8.62 -24.03
C TYR A 39 -32.80 8.66 -25.00
N ARG A 40 -33.55 7.55 -25.11
CA ARG A 40 -34.77 7.49 -25.92
C ARG A 40 -35.87 8.36 -25.35
N ASP A 41 -36.17 8.24 -24.06
CA ASP A 41 -37.31 8.91 -23.42
C ASP A 41 -37.09 10.43 -23.25
N TYR A 42 -35.84 10.87 -23.05
CA TYR A 42 -35.52 12.30 -22.88
C TYR A 42 -35.17 13.02 -24.20
N HIS A 43 -35.25 12.34 -25.35
CA HIS A 43 -34.92 12.89 -26.66
C HIS A 43 -33.60 13.68 -26.66
N VAL A 44 -32.54 13.04 -26.12
CA VAL A 44 -31.22 13.66 -26.01
C VAL A 44 -30.64 13.88 -27.41
N SER A 45 -30.57 15.15 -27.82
CA SER A 45 -30.04 15.50 -29.14
C SER A 45 -28.54 15.75 -29.13
N VAL A 46 -27.83 14.93 -29.91
CA VAL A 46 -26.36 14.91 -29.95
C VAL A 46 -25.80 15.66 -31.17
N GLY A 47 -26.68 16.29 -31.97
CA GLY A 47 -26.33 16.99 -33.21
C GLY A 47 -25.98 16.08 -34.41
N VAL A 48 -25.63 14.82 -34.14
CA VAL A 48 -25.32 13.79 -35.17
C VAL A 48 -26.59 13.25 -35.85
N GLU A 49 -27.76 13.51 -35.28
CA GLU A 49 -29.07 13.07 -35.76
C GLU A 49 -29.34 13.47 -37.20
N ARG A 50 -28.79 14.61 -37.65
CA ARG A 50 -28.92 15.12 -39.02
C ARG A 50 -28.32 14.19 -40.08
N PHE A 51 -27.41 13.30 -39.68
CA PHE A 51 -26.69 12.42 -40.61
C PHE A 51 -27.21 10.97 -40.56
N VAL A 52 -27.62 10.48 -39.39
CA VAL A 52 -27.85 9.03 -39.15
C VAL A 52 -29.30 8.73 -38.73
N GLY A 53 -30.11 9.75 -38.47
CA GLY A 53 -31.45 9.60 -37.89
C GLY A 53 -31.42 9.52 -36.35
N PRO A 54 -32.51 9.92 -35.68
CA PRO A 54 -32.56 10.06 -34.22
C PRO A 54 -32.42 8.71 -33.49
N ASP A 55 -33.09 7.66 -33.97
CA ASP A 55 -33.06 6.34 -33.31
C ASP A 55 -31.66 5.70 -33.34
N LEU A 56 -30.95 5.86 -34.47
CA LEU A 56 -29.59 5.37 -34.64
C LEU A 56 -28.59 6.18 -33.78
N ALA A 57 -28.76 7.50 -33.69
CA ALA A 57 -27.93 8.35 -32.85
C ALA A 57 -28.04 7.96 -31.36
N VAL A 58 -29.26 7.69 -30.87
CA VAL A 58 -29.51 7.22 -29.50
C VAL A 58 -28.86 5.87 -29.25
N LEU A 59 -28.97 4.93 -30.20
CA LEU A 59 -28.35 3.61 -30.08
C LEU A 59 -26.82 3.70 -30.04
N VAL A 60 -26.21 4.51 -30.91
CA VAL A 60 -24.76 4.75 -30.92
C VAL A 60 -24.28 5.33 -29.59
N LEU A 61 -24.99 6.33 -29.04
CA LEU A 61 -24.63 6.93 -27.76
C LEU A 61 -24.74 5.91 -26.61
N ALA A 62 -25.81 5.11 -26.58
CA ALA A 62 -25.98 4.06 -25.58
C ALA A 62 -24.86 3.01 -25.65
N VAL A 63 -24.46 2.60 -26.87
CA VAL A 63 -23.36 1.65 -27.08
C VAL A 63 -22.03 2.25 -26.63
N VAL A 64 -21.75 3.52 -26.95
CA VAL A 64 -20.51 4.21 -26.52
C VAL A 64 -20.44 4.27 -24.99
N THR A 65 -21.53 4.68 -24.33
CA THR A 65 -21.60 4.71 -22.87
C THR A 65 -21.39 3.33 -22.27
N ALA A 66 -22.08 2.30 -22.79
CA ALA A 66 -21.90 0.92 -22.35
C ALA A 66 -20.45 0.45 -22.51
N LEU A 67 -19.79 0.81 -23.62
CA LEU A 67 -18.40 0.45 -23.90
C LEU A 67 -17.42 1.14 -22.95
N VAL A 68 -17.63 2.42 -22.63
CA VAL A 68 -16.83 3.14 -21.62
C VAL A 68 -16.94 2.46 -20.25
N PHE A 69 -18.16 2.13 -19.82
CA PHE A 69 -18.37 1.41 -18.56
C PHE A 69 -17.82 -0.02 -18.60
N ALA A 70 -17.87 -0.71 -19.74
CA ALA A 70 -17.27 -2.03 -19.93
C ALA A 70 -15.75 -1.99 -19.77
N VAL A 71 -15.09 -1.02 -20.40
CA VAL A 71 -13.65 -0.81 -20.28
C VAL A 71 -13.29 -0.49 -18.83
N LEU A 72 -14.03 0.39 -18.16
CA LEU A 72 -13.80 0.71 -16.75
C LEU A 72 -13.97 -0.52 -15.85
N ALA A 73 -15.05 -1.27 -16.02
CA ALA A 73 -15.31 -2.49 -15.25
C ALA A 73 -14.23 -3.54 -15.48
N LEU A 74 -13.74 -3.68 -16.72
CA LEU A 74 -12.63 -4.57 -17.05
C LEU A 74 -11.35 -4.14 -16.33
N LEU A 75 -10.99 -2.86 -16.37
CA LEU A 75 -9.81 -2.34 -15.67
C LEU A 75 -9.90 -2.56 -14.16
N VAL A 76 -11.06 -2.30 -13.55
CA VAL A 76 -11.30 -2.57 -12.12
C VAL A 76 -11.19 -4.05 -11.82
N ASN A 77 -11.75 -4.93 -12.65
CA ASN A 77 -11.69 -6.38 -12.45
C ASN A 77 -10.27 -6.93 -12.63
N LEU A 78 -9.50 -6.43 -13.60
CA LEU A 78 -8.08 -6.77 -13.77
C LEU A 78 -7.25 -6.31 -12.57
N ALA A 79 -7.46 -5.07 -12.09
CA ALA A 79 -6.79 -4.57 -10.90
C ALA A 79 -7.17 -5.37 -9.63
N TYR A 80 -8.43 -5.79 -9.51
CA TYR A 80 -8.92 -6.63 -8.44
C TYR A 80 -8.33 -8.04 -8.48
N ARG A 81 -8.21 -8.64 -9.67
CA ARG A 81 -7.52 -9.91 -9.89
C ARG A 81 -6.07 -9.86 -9.41
N ASP A 82 -5.34 -8.84 -9.87
CA ASP A 82 -3.96 -8.63 -9.50
C ASP A 82 -3.80 -8.43 -7.99
N ALA A 83 -4.77 -7.75 -7.35
CA ALA A 83 -4.82 -7.60 -5.90
C ALA A 83 -4.91 -8.94 -5.19
N LEU A 84 -5.88 -9.78 -5.59
CA LEU A 84 -6.13 -11.06 -4.94
C LEU A 84 -4.97 -12.06 -5.12
N GLN A 85 -4.36 -12.11 -6.31
CA GLN A 85 -3.20 -12.96 -6.55
C GLN A 85 -2.02 -12.58 -5.66
N ARG A 86 -1.74 -11.27 -5.54
CA ARG A 86 -0.65 -10.77 -4.71
C ARG A 86 -0.93 -10.97 -3.22
N GLU A 87 -2.17 -10.78 -2.78
CA GLU A 87 -2.55 -11.05 -1.38
C GLU A 87 -2.30 -12.51 -1.01
N HIS A 88 -2.59 -13.45 -1.92
CA HIS A 88 -2.30 -14.86 -1.71
C HIS A 88 -0.80 -15.13 -1.58
N LEU A 89 0.02 -14.58 -2.49
CA LEU A 89 1.48 -14.70 -2.43
C LEU A 89 2.06 -14.08 -1.14
N ASP A 90 1.56 -12.91 -0.75
CA ASP A 90 1.96 -12.25 0.49
C ASP A 90 1.64 -13.09 1.73
N ARG A 91 0.44 -13.69 1.78
CA ARG A 91 0.07 -14.60 2.89
C ARG A 91 1.00 -15.81 2.95
N GLN A 92 1.39 -16.35 1.80
CA GLN A 92 2.36 -17.46 1.75
C GLN A 92 3.73 -17.02 2.26
N ARG A 93 4.26 -15.87 1.82
CA ARG A 93 5.54 -15.32 2.29
C ARG A 93 5.53 -15.07 3.80
N LEU A 94 4.45 -14.49 4.33
CA LEU A 94 4.27 -14.27 5.77
C LEU A 94 4.21 -15.58 6.55
N ALA A 95 3.50 -16.59 6.01
CA ALA A 95 3.43 -17.92 6.63
C ALA A 95 4.80 -18.61 6.65
N GLU A 96 5.58 -18.48 5.59
CA GLU A 96 6.94 -19.01 5.50
C GLU A 96 7.88 -18.30 6.49
N ALA A 97 7.88 -16.96 6.51
CA ALA A 97 8.67 -16.18 7.45
C ALA A 97 8.33 -16.53 8.92
N ARG A 98 7.04 -16.72 9.22
CA ARG A 98 6.59 -17.16 10.54
C ARG A 98 7.05 -18.58 10.90
N ARG A 99 7.06 -19.51 9.94
CA ARG A 99 7.60 -20.87 10.14
C ARG A 99 9.10 -20.83 10.42
N LEU A 100 9.87 -20.08 9.63
CA LEU A 100 11.31 -19.91 9.82
C LEU A 100 11.65 -19.30 11.18
N LEU A 101 10.87 -18.31 11.62
CA LEU A 101 10.98 -17.73 12.95
C LEU A 101 10.70 -18.78 14.05
N GLY A 102 9.62 -19.55 13.93
CA GLY A 102 9.28 -20.61 14.89
C GLY A 102 10.36 -21.69 14.99
N HIS A 103 11.00 -22.06 13.87
CA HIS A 103 12.15 -22.96 13.90
C HIS A 103 13.37 -22.35 14.59
N ALA A 104 13.59 -21.04 14.43
CA ALA A 104 14.65 -20.32 15.15
C ALA A 104 14.41 -20.30 16.66
N GLU A 105 13.18 -20.01 17.07
CA GLU A 105 12.77 -19.99 18.48
C GLU A 105 12.95 -21.36 19.13
N GLN A 106 12.51 -22.43 18.47
CA GLN A 106 12.71 -23.79 18.95
C GLN A 106 14.20 -24.20 19.02
N ALA A 107 15.04 -23.71 18.11
CA ALA A 107 16.47 -23.97 18.15
C ALA A 107 17.14 -23.24 19.33
N ALA A 108 16.76 -21.99 19.57
CA ALA A 108 17.23 -21.19 20.70
C ALA A 108 16.80 -21.81 22.04
N ASP A 109 15.56 -22.28 22.15
CA ASP A 109 15.06 -22.96 23.36
C ASP A 109 15.84 -24.25 23.67
N ARG A 110 16.28 -24.99 22.64
CA ARG A 110 17.08 -26.22 22.81
C ARG A 110 18.54 -25.95 23.19
N GLN A 111 19.13 -24.85 22.72
CA GLN A 111 20.53 -24.49 22.99
C GLN A 111 20.70 -23.77 24.33
N GLY A 112 19.60 -23.28 24.92
CA GLY A 112 19.58 -22.65 26.23
C GLY A 112 19.85 -21.14 26.19
N PRO A 113 19.41 -20.39 27.22
CA PRO A 113 19.39 -18.92 27.24
C PRO A 113 20.77 -18.21 27.24
N LEU A 114 21.88 -18.95 27.12
CA LEU A 114 23.24 -18.42 27.23
C LEU A 114 24.04 -18.46 25.91
N ASP A 115 23.52 -19.06 24.84
CA ASP A 115 24.20 -19.01 23.54
C ASP A 115 23.89 -17.67 22.83
N LEU A 116 24.86 -16.76 22.90
CA LEU A 116 24.80 -15.44 22.27
C LEU A 116 24.51 -15.54 20.76
N ASN A 117 25.03 -16.57 20.08
CA ASN A 117 24.85 -16.74 18.65
C ASN A 117 23.39 -17.11 18.32
N ALA A 118 22.78 -17.96 19.14
CA ALA A 118 21.36 -18.30 19.03
C ALA A 118 20.46 -17.08 19.23
N LEU A 119 20.72 -16.29 20.29
CA LEU A 119 19.98 -15.05 20.59
C LEU A 119 20.12 -13.99 19.49
N TRP A 120 21.33 -13.83 18.94
CA TRP A 120 21.58 -12.92 17.83
C TRP A 120 20.80 -13.34 16.57
N SER A 121 20.87 -14.62 16.19
CA SER A 121 20.17 -15.14 15.01
C SER A 121 18.65 -15.01 15.12
N LEU A 122 18.09 -15.19 16.32
CA LEU A 122 16.67 -15.02 16.60
C LEU A 122 16.28 -13.54 16.49
N THR A 123 17.08 -12.63 17.05
CA THR A 123 16.84 -11.18 16.99
C THR A 123 16.84 -10.69 15.55
N GLN A 124 17.82 -11.13 14.75
CA GLN A 124 17.91 -10.79 13.33
C GLN A 124 16.68 -11.29 12.56
N ARG A 125 16.26 -12.55 12.78
CA ARG A 125 15.05 -13.10 12.14
C ARG A 125 13.76 -12.39 12.54
N ARG A 126 13.65 -11.93 13.80
CA ARG A 126 12.52 -11.10 14.23
C ARG A 126 12.53 -9.75 13.54
N MET A 127 13.69 -9.09 13.41
CA MET A 127 13.78 -7.83 12.66
C MET A 127 13.39 -8.02 11.19
N ASP A 128 13.88 -9.06 10.53
CA ASP A 128 13.51 -9.38 9.15
C ASP A 128 12.00 -9.62 9.00
N TYR A 129 11.39 -10.36 9.95
CA TYR A 129 9.96 -10.58 9.98
C TYR A 129 9.15 -9.28 10.15
N TYR A 130 9.56 -8.41 11.08
CA TYR A 130 8.88 -7.12 11.26
C TYR A 130 9.09 -6.17 10.08
N HIS A 131 10.28 -6.17 9.48
CA HIS A 131 10.57 -5.36 8.31
C HIS A 131 9.73 -5.80 7.11
N THR A 132 9.62 -7.10 6.86
CA THR A 132 8.76 -7.64 5.80
C THR A 132 7.27 -7.35 6.05
N LEU A 133 6.81 -7.39 7.31
CA LEU A 133 5.44 -7.00 7.65
C LEU A 133 5.19 -5.50 7.38
N ALA A 134 6.08 -4.62 7.86
CA ALA A 134 5.93 -3.18 7.68
C ALA A 134 6.00 -2.76 6.20
N THR A 135 6.96 -3.30 5.45
CA THR A 135 7.12 -3.01 4.02
C THR A 135 5.94 -3.53 3.20
N SER A 136 5.46 -4.75 3.47
CA SER A 136 4.27 -5.29 2.79
C SER A 136 3.01 -4.48 3.08
N GLN A 137 2.85 -3.98 4.31
CA GLN A 137 1.72 -3.11 4.66
C GLN A 137 1.80 -1.75 3.95
N ALA A 138 2.96 -1.12 3.91
CA ALA A 138 3.16 0.14 3.20
C ALA A 138 2.88 0.00 1.70
N ASP A 139 3.41 -1.04 1.07
CA ASP A 139 3.23 -1.34 -0.35
C ASP A 139 1.74 -1.68 -0.69
N ARG A 140 1.01 -2.31 0.23
CA ARG A 140 -0.46 -2.48 0.09
C ARG A 140 -1.21 -1.16 0.15
N SER A 141 -0.94 -0.33 1.15
CA SER A 141 -1.61 0.98 1.31
C SER A 141 -1.34 1.90 0.13
N PHE A 142 -0.10 1.97 -0.35
CA PHE A 142 0.27 2.79 -1.51
C PHE A 142 -0.48 2.36 -2.78
N ARG A 143 -0.56 1.06 -3.05
CA ARG A 143 -1.29 0.54 -4.21
C ARG A 143 -2.79 0.72 -4.10
N GLN A 144 -3.37 0.55 -2.90
CA GLN A 144 -4.79 0.86 -2.67
C GLN A 144 -5.07 2.33 -2.94
N ALA A 145 -4.18 3.23 -2.52
CA ALA A 145 -4.28 4.65 -2.83
C ALA A 145 -4.23 4.93 -4.33
N GLN A 146 -3.27 4.34 -5.06
CA GLN A 146 -3.20 4.47 -6.52
C GLN A 146 -4.48 4.00 -7.20
N ARG A 147 -5.09 2.89 -6.75
CA ARG A 147 -6.37 2.41 -7.29
C ARG A 147 -7.50 3.39 -7.04
N MET A 148 -7.59 3.97 -5.85
CA MET A 148 -8.60 4.98 -5.53
C MET A 148 -8.43 6.23 -6.40
N VAL A 149 -7.20 6.65 -6.68
CA VAL A 149 -6.90 7.75 -7.61
C VAL A 149 -7.37 7.41 -9.02
N VAL A 150 -7.06 6.21 -9.53
CA VAL A 150 -7.49 5.78 -10.87
C VAL A 150 -9.02 5.70 -10.98
N VAL A 151 -9.68 5.14 -9.96
CA VAL A 151 -11.15 5.07 -9.91
C VAL A 151 -11.76 6.47 -9.86
N GLY A 152 -11.24 7.36 -9.01
CA GLY A 152 -11.70 8.74 -8.92
C GLY A 152 -11.53 9.50 -10.24
N PHE A 153 -10.39 9.32 -10.91
CA PHE A 153 -10.15 9.90 -12.23
C PHE A 153 -11.12 9.36 -13.29
N ALA A 154 -11.41 8.06 -13.30
CA ALA A 154 -12.36 7.48 -14.24
C ALA A 154 -13.78 8.03 -14.05
N VAL A 155 -14.22 8.19 -12.80
CA VAL A 155 -15.51 8.82 -12.47
C VAL A 155 -15.56 10.26 -12.99
N LEU A 156 -14.48 11.02 -12.81
CA LEU A 156 -14.36 12.39 -13.32
C LEU A 156 -14.51 12.43 -14.85
N VAL A 157 -13.80 11.55 -15.57
CA VAL A 157 -13.88 11.47 -17.03
C VAL A 157 -15.31 11.16 -17.48
N ILE A 158 -15.97 10.18 -16.86
CA ILE A 158 -17.37 9.83 -17.19
C ILE A 158 -18.30 11.03 -16.98
N ALA A 159 -18.15 11.76 -15.87
CA ALA A 159 -18.95 12.94 -15.59
C ALA A 159 -18.75 14.03 -16.66
N VAL A 160 -17.51 14.31 -17.06
CA VAL A 160 -17.19 15.28 -18.12
C VAL A 160 -17.81 14.87 -19.45
N VAL A 161 -17.69 13.60 -19.83
CA VAL A 161 -18.29 13.08 -21.06
C VAL A 161 -19.81 13.20 -21.02
N ALA A 162 -20.45 12.84 -19.90
CA ALA A 162 -21.90 12.95 -19.74
C ALA A 162 -22.41 14.41 -19.88
N VAL A 163 -21.67 15.38 -19.35
CA VAL A 163 -22.01 16.82 -19.49
C VAL A 163 -21.89 17.27 -20.94
N ALA A 164 -20.83 16.87 -21.62
CA ALA A 164 -20.57 17.29 -23.00
C ALA A 164 -21.71 16.91 -23.96
N PHE A 165 -22.47 15.86 -23.63
CA PHE A 165 -23.56 15.36 -24.48
C PHE A 165 -24.97 15.75 -24.03
N THR A 166 -25.17 16.27 -22.82
CA THR A 166 -26.53 16.51 -22.29
C THR A 166 -27.05 17.92 -22.58
N GLY A 167 -26.18 18.90 -22.90
CA GLY A 167 -26.58 20.26 -23.29
C GLY A 167 -27.35 21.09 -22.24
N THR A 168 -27.77 20.49 -21.13
CA THR A 168 -28.56 21.14 -20.08
C THR A 168 -27.67 21.80 -19.03
N MET A 169 -27.95 23.07 -18.72
CA MET A 169 -27.21 23.85 -17.71
C MET A 169 -27.23 23.20 -16.32
N VAL A 170 -28.32 22.52 -15.95
CA VAL A 170 -28.45 21.83 -14.66
C VAL A 170 -27.44 20.69 -14.52
N VAL A 171 -27.28 19.85 -15.55
CA VAL A 171 -26.30 18.75 -15.54
C VAL A 171 -24.87 19.29 -15.52
N ALA A 172 -24.61 20.38 -16.25
CA ALA A 172 -23.30 21.04 -16.23
C ALA A 172 -22.93 21.57 -14.83
N ILE A 173 -23.88 22.18 -14.11
CA ILE A 173 -23.66 22.67 -12.74
C ILE A 173 -23.38 21.53 -11.77
N VAL A 174 -24.17 20.44 -11.82
CA VAL A 174 -24.01 19.29 -10.93
C VAL A 174 -22.68 18.58 -11.19
N ALA A 175 -22.33 18.36 -12.44
CA ALA A 175 -21.05 17.73 -12.76
C ALA A 175 -19.85 18.63 -12.46
N GLY A 176 -20.00 19.95 -12.65
CA GLY A 176 -18.98 20.94 -12.26
C GLY A 176 -18.73 20.92 -10.75
N SER A 177 -19.78 20.84 -9.93
CA SER A 177 -19.63 20.76 -8.46
C SER A 177 -19.03 19.43 -8.02
N VAL A 178 -19.46 18.31 -8.59
CA VAL A 178 -18.85 16.98 -8.35
C VAL A 178 -17.38 16.97 -8.75
N GLY A 179 -17.04 17.55 -9.90
CA GLY A 179 -15.66 17.67 -10.37
C GLY A 179 -14.79 18.52 -9.46
N ALA A 180 -15.30 19.67 -8.99
CA ALA A 180 -14.61 20.55 -8.06
C ALA A 180 -14.35 19.88 -6.71
N VAL A 181 -15.37 19.20 -6.14
CA VAL A 181 -15.22 18.44 -4.89
C VAL A 181 -14.22 17.29 -5.07
N GLY A 182 -14.30 16.56 -6.19
CA GLY A 182 -13.36 15.49 -6.53
C GLY A 182 -11.91 15.97 -6.63
N ALA A 183 -11.68 17.12 -7.27
CA ALA A 183 -10.36 17.74 -7.38
C ALA A 183 -9.81 18.15 -6.00
N LEU A 184 -10.65 18.76 -5.14
CA LEU A 184 -10.29 19.11 -3.77
C LEU A 184 -9.88 17.89 -2.95
N VAL A 185 -10.65 16.80 -3.03
CA VAL A 185 -10.33 15.53 -2.35
C VAL A 185 -9.03 14.95 -2.89
N ALA A 186 -8.80 14.96 -4.20
CA ALA A 186 -7.56 14.47 -4.80
C ALA A 186 -6.34 15.27 -4.34
N VAL A 187 -6.44 16.61 -4.28
CA VAL A 187 -5.38 17.49 -3.76
C VAL A 187 -5.12 17.22 -2.27
N TYR A 188 -6.17 17.09 -1.47
CA TYR A 188 -6.05 16.79 -0.04
C TYR A 188 -5.37 15.44 0.20
N LEU A 189 -5.77 14.39 -0.54
CA LEU A 189 -5.15 13.07 -0.47
C LEU A 189 -3.69 13.13 -0.93
N GLY A 190 -3.40 13.76 -2.07
CA GLY A 190 -2.02 13.91 -2.57
C GLY A 190 -1.09 14.58 -1.56
N ARG A 191 -1.55 15.68 -0.92
CA ARG A 191 -0.79 16.38 0.13
C ARG A 191 -0.57 15.51 1.37
N SER A 192 -1.58 14.74 1.78
CA SER A 192 -1.46 13.83 2.93
C SER A 192 -0.49 12.68 2.65
N PHE A 193 -0.53 12.10 1.44
CA PHE A 193 0.40 11.06 1.03
C PHE A 193 1.85 11.55 0.98
N LEU A 194 2.09 12.75 0.42
CA LEU A 194 3.43 13.35 0.40
C LEU A 194 3.99 13.53 1.81
N ARG A 195 3.20 14.09 2.73
CA ARG A 195 3.59 14.25 4.14
C ARG A 195 3.88 12.92 4.83
N ALA A 196 3.06 11.91 4.58
CA ALA A 196 3.28 10.57 5.14
C ALA A 196 4.57 9.94 4.57
N HIS A 197 4.89 10.21 3.31
CA HIS A 197 6.12 9.74 2.68
C HIS A 197 7.36 10.44 3.26
N GLU A 198 7.32 11.77 3.40
CA GLU A 198 8.37 12.56 4.03
C GLU A 198 8.66 12.05 5.45
N ALA A 199 7.63 11.89 6.28
CA ALA A 199 7.77 11.36 7.64
C ALA A 199 8.34 9.93 7.69
N SER A 200 8.06 9.10 6.68
CA SER A 200 8.60 7.75 6.57
C SER A 200 10.07 7.74 6.14
N VAL A 201 10.45 8.66 5.24
CA VAL A 201 11.84 8.85 4.79
C VAL A 201 12.70 9.38 5.94
N ASP A 202 12.20 10.35 6.70
CA ASP A 202 12.88 10.88 7.88
C ASP A 202 13.15 9.77 8.91
N ARG A 203 12.14 8.93 9.21
CA ARG A 203 12.33 7.75 10.07
C ARG A 203 13.34 6.75 9.52
N LEU A 204 13.37 6.53 8.21
CA LEU A 204 14.33 5.64 7.58
C LEU A 204 15.76 6.16 7.79
N HIS A 205 15.96 7.47 7.65
CA HIS A 205 17.26 8.12 7.85
C HIS A 205 17.75 7.99 9.29
N ASP A 206 16.87 8.24 10.27
CA ASP A 206 17.16 8.05 11.69
C ASP A 206 17.51 6.60 11.99
N GLN A 207 16.76 5.64 11.44
CA GLN A 207 16.98 4.21 11.70
C GLN A 207 18.25 3.67 11.04
N PHE A 208 18.77 4.29 9.98
CA PHE A 208 20.06 3.94 9.38
C PHE A 208 21.27 4.54 10.13
N SER A 209 21.06 5.49 11.04
CA SER A 209 22.13 6.01 11.91
C SER A 209 22.42 5.07 13.10
N GLU A 210 21.44 4.28 13.53
CA GLU A 210 21.51 3.38 14.68
C GLU A 210 22.53 2.22 14.52
N PRO A 211 22.64 1.52 13.36
CA PRO A 211 23.61 0.44 13.12
C PRO A 211 25.07 0.89 13.28
N PHE A 212 25.38 2.15 12.95
CA PHE A 212 26.73 2.69 13.14
C PHE A 212 27.11 2.77 14.62
N THR A 213 26.14 3.06 15.49
CA THR A 213 26.35 3.09 16.94
C THR A 213 26.63 1.69 17.47
N PHE A 214 25.88 0.70 17.00
CA PHE A 214 26.07 -0.71 17.38
C PHE A 214 27.40 -1.27 16.86
N SER A 215 27.78 -0.96 15.62
CA SER A 215 29.09 -1.31 15.04
C SER A 215 30.25 -0.72 15.83
N ARG A 216 30.13 0.55 16.27
CA ARG A 216 31.14 1.19 17.13
C ARG A 216 31.23 0.53 18.50
N GLN A 217 30.11 0.15 19.10
CA GLN A 217 30.10 -0.58 20.37
C GLN A 217 30.75 -1.96 20.26
N LEU A 218 30.40 -2.76 19.24
CA LEU A 218 31.03 -4.06 19.00
C LEU A 218 32.53 -3.94 18.69
N SER A 219 32.93 -2.90 17.95
CA SER A 219 34.34 -2.63 17.67
C SER A 219 35.11 -2.25 18.94
N ALA A 220 34.49 -1.44 19.81
CA ALA A 220 35.05 -1.10 21.11
C ALA A 220 35.19 -2.33 22.03
N GLU A 221 34.19 -3.22 22.03
CA GLU A 221 34.24 -4.48 22.78
C GLU A 221 35.35 -5.40 22.27
N ARG A 222 35.50 -5.54 20.94
CA ARG A 222 36.61 -6.32 20.36
C ARG A 222 37.98 -5.73 20.67
N LEU A 223 38.13 -4.41 20.61
CA LEU A 223 39.36 -3.73 21.01
C LEU A 223 39.68 -3.94 22.49
N LEU A 224 38.67 -3.91 23.36
CA LEU A 224 38.81 -4.25 24.79
C LEU A 224 39.27 -5.69 25.00
N ILE A 225 38.82 -6.63 24.18
CA ILE A 225 39.22 -8.04 24.26
C ILE A 225 40.69 -8.25 23.85
N LEU A 226 41.25 -7.37 23.03
CA LEU A 226 42.65 -7.44 22.58
C LEU A 226 43.64 -6.80 23.56
N LEU A 227 43.15 -6.03 24.55
CA LEU A 227 43.97 -5.40 25.57
C LEU A 227 44.36 -6.38 26.68
N GLU A 228 45.60 -6.25 27.18
CA GLU A 228 46.10 -6.95 28.37
C GLU A 228 45.27 -6.59 29.60
N ALA A 229 45.28 -7.46 30.62
CA ALA A 229 44.35 -7.36 31.76
C ALA A 229 44.45 -6.03 32.52
N GLU A 230 45.66 -5.47 32.63
CA GLU A 230 45.92 -4.19 33.29
C GLU A 230 45.35 -3.01 32.48
N ASP A 231 45.63 -2.97 31.18
CA ASP A 231 45.17 -1.90 30.29
C ASP A 231 43.66 -1.96 30.04
N ARG A 232 43.07 -3.15 30.05
CA ARG A 232 41.62 -3.34 29.94
C ARG A 232 40.89 -2.70 31.12
N ALA A 233 41.39 -2.89 32.34
CA ALA A 233 40.77 -2.32 33.54
C ALA A 233 40.88 -0.78 33.60
N ALA A 234 41.90 -0.20 32.97
CA ALA A 234 42.01 1.25 32.78
C ALA A 234 41.02 1.74 31.71
N ALA A 235 40.98 1.10 30.54
CA ALA A 235 40.08 1.45 29.44
C ALA A 235 38.59 1.35 29.81
N VAL A 236 38.18 0.32 30.57
CA VAL A 236 36.81 0.18 31.09
C VAL A 236 36.46 1.31 32.06
N ARG A 237 37.40 1.72 32.92
CA ARG A 237 37.18 2.84 33.86
C ARG A 237 37.00 4.17 33.13
N ASP A 238 37.78 4.40 32.09
CA ASP A 238 37.67 5.61 31.27
C ASP A 238 36.36 5.62 30.47
N LEU A 239 35.91 4.46 29.97
CA LEU A 239 34.60 4.32 29.34
C LEU A 239 33.44 4.65 30.30
N ILE A 240 33.50 4.12 31.54
CA ILE A 240 32.49 4.40 32.57
C ILE A 240 32.49 5.90 32.92
N ARG A 241 33.66 6.52 33.07
CA ARG A 241 33.75 7.97 33.29
C ARG A 241 33.18 8.78 32.14
N ALA A 242 33.45 8.39 30.91
CA ALA A 242 32.92 9.06 29.73
C ALA A 242 31.38 8.96 29.65
N ILE A 243 30.80 7.79 30.01
CA ILE A 243 29.34 7.60 30.08
C ILE A 243 28.71 8.44 31.19
N VAL A 244 29.35 8.53 32.35
CA VAL A 244 28.86 9.31 33.50
C VAL A 244 29.01 10.83 33.27
N ALA A 245 30.02 11.25 32.49
CA ALA A 245 30.26 12.65 32.17
C ALA A 245 29.39 13.19 31.02
N LEU A 246 28.53 12.38 30.41
CA LEU A 246 27.64 12.85 29.33
C LEU A 246 26.71 13.96 29.86
N PRO A 247 26.71 15.16 29.26
CA PRO A 247 25.85 16.26 29.72
C PRO A 247 24.36 15.90 29.63
N PRO A 248 23.52 16.35 30.57
CA PRO A 248 22.09 15.99 30.63
C PRO A 248 21.30 16.34 29.37
N ALA A 249 21.73 17.37 28.61
CA ALA A 249 21.11 17.74 27.33
C ALA A 249 21.22 16.65 26.24
N GLN A 250 22.27 15.81 26.28
CA GLN A 250 22.41 14.66 25.37
C GLN A 250 21.73 13.39 25.92
N ALA A 251 21.59 13.28 27.24
CA ALA A 251 20.78 12.23 27.85
C ALA A 251 19.29 12.41 27.56
N GLU A 252 18.83 13.67 27.44
CA GLU A 252 17.43 14.00 27.17
C GLU A 252 17.02 13.78 25.70
N SER A 253 17.93 13.98 24.73
CA SER A 253 17.68 13.62 23.32
C SER A 253 17.61 12.10 23.11
N VAL A 254 18.46 11.33 23.81
CA VAL A 254 18.37 9.85 23.85
C VAL A 254 17.07 9.37 24.51
N ARG A 255 16.58 10.09 25.53
CA ARG A 255 15.30 9.76 26.20
C ARG A 255 14.07 10.15 25.36
N ARG A 256 14.10 11.29 24.66
CA ARG A 256 13.03 11.75 23.77
C ARG A 256 12.88 10.87 22.52
N GLY A 257 13.98 10.39 21.95
CA GLY A 257 13.95 9.41 20.84
C GLY A 257 13.32 8.06 21.21
N ARG A 258 13.28 7.71 22.51
CA ARG A 258 12.68 6.47 23.01
C ARG A 258 11.17 6.54 23.24
N HIS A 259 10.59 7.75 23.32
CA HIS A 259 9.17 7.96 23.64
C HIS A 259 8.31 8.36 22.43
N SER A 260 8.88 8.62 21.26
CA SER A 260 8.13 8.97 20.04
C SER A 260 7.55 7.77 19.26
N SER A 261 7.69 6.55 19.79
CA SER A 261 7.26 5.30 19.13
C SER A 261 5.95 4.69 19.67
N VAL A 262 5.20 5.39 20.51
CA VAL A 262 3.83 4.98 20.87
C VAL A 262 2.85 5.76 20.01
N PRO A 263 2.30 5.17 18.93
CA PRO A 263 1.16 5.75 18.24
C PRO A 263 -0.09 5.57 19.11
N GLU A 264 -0.83 6.66 19.32
CA GLU A 264 -2.26 6.60 19.70
C GLU A 264 -3.11 6.04 18.55
#